data_AF-A0A8J4WM11-F1
#
_entry.id   AF-A0A8J4WM11-F1
#
_cell.length_a   1.000
_cell.length_b   1.000
_cell.length_c   1.000
_cell.angle_alpha   90.00
_cell.angle_beta   90.00
_cell.angle_gamma   90.00
#
_symmetry.space_group_name_H-M   'P 1'
#
loop_
_entity.id
_entity.type
_entity.pdbx_description
1 polymer ?
#
loop_
_entity_poly.entity_id
_entity_poly.type
_entity_poly.pdbx_seq_one_letter_code
_entity_poly.pdbx_strand_id
1 'polypeptide(L)'
;MATALIVHTTPEPRVVVTAAIGMASPAFAALRSGKQRHGYTPQFSTREIALTVGMRFTCRMHTYPRSPKEMTSGMMYFPRMLDKIRLHGRGELHEDYHKNLGTPQTLDGACCNFLRVNYDDLRERLLQGGTDEEILEWCFQSGRQPNEGDLFVWNAFMSKLGWRDSFKSVLEKRKKKYGIADRTDILTIIDLIDLDEGRKS
;
A
#
# COMPACT_ATOMS: atom_id res chain seq x y z
N MET A 1 38.28 48.13 -20.01
CA MET A 1 38.51 46.82 -20.66
C MET A 1 38.44 45.77 -19.57
N ALA A 2 37.37 44.99 -19.53
CA ALA A 2 37.12 44.01 -18.48
C ALA A 2 37.40 42.61 -19.03
N THR A 3 38.42 41.97 -18.47
CA THR A 3 38.79 40.57 -18.70
C THR A 3 38.19 39.74 -17.55
N ALA A 4 37.31 38.80 -17.87
CA ALA A 4 36.91 37.71 -16.98
C ALA A 4 36.53 36.51 -17.85
N LEU A 5 37.47 35.58 -18.04
CA LEU A 5 37.59 34.29 -17.33
C LEU A 5 36.55 33.25 -17.79
N ILE A 6 37.05 32.36 -18.63
CA ILE A 6 36.42 31.14 -19.14
C ILE A 6 36.27 30.17 -17.97
N VAL A 7 35.03 29.78 -17.65
CA VAL A 7 34.75 28.68 -16.71
C VAL A 7 34.65 27.39 -17.52
N HIS A 8 35.63 26.52 -17.31
CA HIS A 8 35.70 25.18 -17.87
C HIS A 8 34.54 24.31 -17.35
N THR A 9 33.79 23.73 -18.27
CA THR A 9 32.81 22.67 -18.02
C THR A 9 33.55 21.33 -17.89
N THR A 10 33.37 20.65 -16.76
CA THR A 10 33.83 19.27 -16.54
C THR A 10 32.79 18.28 -17.09
N PRO A 11 33.18 17.23 -17.85
CA PRO A 11 32.26 16.21 -18.30
C PRO A 11 32.20 15.03 -17.32
N GLU A 12 30.98 14.56 -17.03
CA GLU A 12 30.71 13.35 -16.23
C GLU A 12 31.14 12.06 -16.95
N PRO A 13 31.50 10.99 -16.19
CA PRO A 13 31.90 9.72 -16.76
C PRO A 13 30.68 8.88 -17.21
N ARG A 14 30.63 8.59 -18.52
CA ARG A 14 29.71 7.62 -19.12
C ARG A 14 30.07 6.20 -18.69
N VAL A 15 29.16 5.52 -18.02
CA VAL A 15 29.21 4.07 -17.79
C VAL A 15 28.89 3.36 -19.10
N VAL A 16 29.89 2.67 -19.65
CA VAL A 16 29.76 1.77 -20.81
C VAL A 16 29.17 0.45 -20.32
N VAL A 17 27.93 0.16 -20.70
CA VAL A 17 27.32 -1.16 -20.50
C VAL A 17 27.73 -2.06 -21.65
N THR A 18 28.73 -2.91 -21.40
CA THR A 18 29.17 -3.96 -22.32
C THR A 18 28.11 -5.05 -22.39
N ALA A 19 27.52 -5.23 -23.56
CA ALA A 19 26.70 -6.37 -23.92
C ALA A 19 27.58 -7.62 -24.09
N ALA A 20 27.34 -8.63 -23.27
CA ALA A 20 27.77 -10.00 -23.53
C ALA A 20 26.89 -10.94 -22.70
N ILE A 21 26.02 -11.70 -23.36
CA ILE A 21 25.74 -13.13 -23.12
C ILE A 21 25.03 -13.60 -24.39
N GLY A 22 25.82 -14.10 -25.33
CA GLY A 22 25.37 -15.09 -26.27
C GLY A 22 25.72 -16.45 -25.66
N MET A 23 24.70 -17.24 -25.33
CA MET A 23 24.80 -18.71 -25.35
C MET A 23 23.48 -19.24 -25.86
N ALA A 24 23.55 -19.75 -27.09
CA ALA A 24 22.49 -20.48 -27.76
C ALA A 24 22.27 -21.82 -27.02
N SER A 25 21.06 -22.03 -26.51
CA SER A 25 20.58 -23.36 -26.11
C SER A 25 19.78 -23.96 -27.29
N PRO A 26 20.08 -25.18 -27.76
CA PRO A 26 19.53 -25.73 -29.01
C PRO A 26 18.06 -26.21 -28.92
N ALA A 27 17.28 -25.74 -27.96
CA ALA A 27 15.94 -26.27 -27.68
C ALA A 27 14.78 -25.59 -28.44
N PHE A 28 15.03 -24.66 -29.37
CA PHE A 28 13.96 -23.88 -30.03
C PHE A 28 13.98 -23.91 -31.57
N ALA A 29 14.51 -24.98 -32.16
CA ALA A 29 14.54 -25.17 -33.61
C ALA A 29 13.77 -26.43 -34.05
N ALA A 30 12.45 -26.44 -33.86
CA ALA A 30 11.57 -27.45 -34.47
C ALA A 30 10.12 -26.96 -34.60
N LEU A 31 9.90 -25.82 -35.25
CA LEU A 31 8.57 -25.35 -35.66
C LEU A 31 8.59 -24.87 -37.12
N ARG A 32 9.13 -25.70 -38.01
CA ARG A 32 8.90 -25.63 -39.47
C ARG A 32 8.93 -27.03 -40.06
N SER A 33 7.80 -27.72 -39.97
CA SER A 33 7.34 -28.64 -41.02
C SER A 33 6.02 -29.25 -40.55
N GLY A 34 4.93 -28.86 -41.21
CA GLY A 34 3.66 -29.53 -41.04
C GLY A 34 3.77 -30.99 -41.47
N LYS A 35 3.52 -31.89 -40.54
CA LYS A 35 3.04 -33.25 -40.82
C LYS A 35 2.21 -33.70 -39.63
N GLN A 36 0.89 -33.70 -39.83
CA GLN A 36 -0.02 -34.43 -38.95
C GLN A 36 0.40 -35.90 -38.88
N ARG A 37 0.56 -36.42 -37.66
CA ARG A 37 0.48 -37.84 -37.38
C ARG A 37 -0.35 -38.05 -36.12
N HIS A 38 -1.30 -38.97 -36.28
CA HIS A 38 -2.24 -39.47 -35.28
C HIS A 38 -1.56 -40.00 -34.02
N GLY A 39 -2.26 -39.86 -32.89
CA GLY A 39 -2.26 -40.84 -31.80
C GLY A 39 -1.11 -40.74 -30.79
N TYR A 40 -1.24 -39.83 -29.81
CA TYR A 40 -0.61 -40.02 -28.51
C TYR A 40 -1.42 -39.30 -27.43
N THR A 41 -2.18 -40.05 -26.63
CA THR A 41 -2.78 -39.57 -25.37
C THR A 41 -1.81 -39.87 -24.23
N PRO A 42 -1.16 -38.89 -23.60
CA PRO A 42 -0.40 -39.15 -22.39
C PRO A 42 -1.38 -39.17 -21.21
N GLN A 43 -1.63 -40.37 -20.67
CA GLN A 43 -2.16 -40.52 -19.32
C GLN A 43 -1.06 -40.17 -18.33
N PHE A 44 -1.00 -38.91 -17.90
CA PHE A 44 -0.23 -38.52 -16.72
C PHE A 44 -1.20 -38.17 -15.60
N SER A 45 -1.20 -39.04 -14.58
CA SER A 45 -1.86 -38.84 -13.31
C SER A 45 -1.33 -37.57 -12.66
N THR A 46 -2.23 -36.66 -12.28
CA THR A 46 -1.95 -35.34 -11.70
C THR A 46 -1.19 -35.36 -10.36
N ARG A 47 -0.77 -36.52 -9.87
CA ARG A 47 -0.12 -36.70 -8.55
C ARG A 47 1.41 -36.73 -8.60
N GLU A 48 2.06 -36.94 -9.74
CA GLU A 48 3.53 -37.17 -9.78
C GLU A 48 4.39 -35.93 -10.03
N ILE A 49 3.81 -34.75 -10.31
CA ILE A 49 4.60 -33.51 -10.48
C ILE A 49 4.91 -32.82 -9.14
N ALA A 50 4.28 -33.24 -8.03
CA ALA A 50 4.32 -32.52 -6.76
C ALA A 50 5.58 -32.76 -5.89
N LEU A 51 6.55 -33.59 -6.30
CA LEU A 51 7.62 -34.06 -5.38
C LEU A 51 9.05 -33.57 -5.67
N THR A 52 9.32 -32.80 -6.73
CA THR A 52 10.72 -32.49 -7.13
C THR A 52 11.13 -31.02 -6.97
N VAL A 53 10.22 -30.12 -6.59
CA VAL A 53 10.60 -28.73 -6.28
C VAL A 53 10.05 -28.37 -4.91
N GLY A 54 10.93 -28.40 -3.91
CA GLY A 54 10.72 -27.82 -2.59
C GLY A 54 10.63 -26.28 -2.63
N MET A 55 9.86 -25.72 -3.56
CA MET A 55 9.41 -24.34 -3.50
C MET A 55 8.16 -24.34 -2.63
N ARG A 56 8.38 -24.11 -1.33
CA ARG A 56 7.37 -23.44 -0.52
C ARG A 56 7.15 -22.08 -1.16
N PHE A 57 6.24 -22.00 -2.13
CA PHE A 57 5.59 -20.75 -2.46
C PHE A 57 4.74 -20.39 -1.25
N THR A 58 5.37 -19.77 -0.24
CA THR A 58 4.61 -18.89 0.64
C THR A 58 4.21 -17.71 -0.22
N CYS A 59 3.09 -17.83 -0.94
CA CYS A 59 2.37 -16.66 -1.42
C CYS A 59 1.99 -15.90 -0.15
N ARG A 60 2.83 -14.95 0.27
CA ARG A 60 2.55 -14.13 1.45
C ARG A 60 1.35 -13.27 1.04
N MET A 61 0.16 -13.74 1.40
CA MET A 61 -1.06 -12.94 1.34
C MET A 61 -0.76 -11.70 2.17
N HIS A 62 -0.55 -10.57 1.49
CA HIS A 62 -0.24 -9.33 2.18
C HIS A 62 -1.43 -9.01 3.08
N THR A 63 -1.19 -8.95 4.40
CA THR A 63 -2.26 -8.67 5.35
C THR A 63 -2.44 -7.16 5.40
N TYR A 64 -3.51 -6.69 4.77
CA TYR A 64 -3.88 -5.29 4.77
C TYR A 64 -4.67 -4.94 6.04
N PRO A 65 -4.47 -3.74 6.59
CA PRO A 65 -5.39 -3.19 7.58
C PRO A 65 -6.82 -3.12 7.03
N ARG A 66 -7.84 -3.12 7.90
CA ARG A 66 -9.25 -2.92 7.52
C ARG A 66 -9.48 -1.70 6.62
N SER A 67 -10.59 -1.72 5.89
CA SER A 67 -10.91 -0.62 4.97
C SER A 67 -10.94 0.72 5.71
N PRO A 68 -10.48 1.82 5.11
CA PRO A 68 -10.64 3.14 5.71
C PRO A 68 -12.11 3.53 5.93
N LYS A 69 -13.05 2.88 5.21
CA LYS A 69 -14.50 3.12 5.31
C LYS A 69 -15.11 2.49 6.57
N GLU A 70 -14.42 1.54 7.20
CA GLU A 70 -14.88 0.92 8.45
C GLU A 70 -14.84 1.89 9.62
N MET A 71 -15.73 1.67 10.58
CA MET A 71 -15.97 2.56 11.72
C MET A 71 -15.95 1.81 13.04
N THR A 72 -15.47 2.48 14.08
CA THR A 72 -15.65 2.08 15.48
C THR A 72 -16.47 3.16 16.16
N SER A 73 -17.59 2.80 16.78
CA SER A 73 -18.53 3.75 17.41
C SER A 73 -18.85 4.98 16.55
N GLY A 74 -19.04 4.77 15.25
CA GLY A 74 -19.35 5.83 14.29
C GLY A 74 -18.17 6.69 13.84
N MET A 75 -16.93 6.40 14.25
CA MET A 75 -15.72 7.10 13.80
C MET A 75 -15.02 6.34 12.67
N MET A 76 -15.04 6.90 11.46
CA MET A 76 -14.34 6.35 10.28
C MET A 76 -12.82 6.36 10.47
N TYR A 77 -12.11 5.42 9.83
CA TYR A 77 -10.65 5.28 9.79
C TYR A 77 -9.98 4.83 11.10
N PHE A 78 -10.57 5.11 12.27
CA PHE A 78 -10.04 4.68 13.55
C PHE A 78 -9.68 3.17 13.62
N PRO A 79 -10.56 2.22 13.25
CA PRO A 79 -10.23 0.79 13.27
C PRO A 79 -9.03 0.44 12.40
N ARG A 80 -8.89 1.10 11.25
CA ARG A 80 -7.76 0.92 10.33
C ARG A 80 -6.45 1.38 10.95
N MET A 81 -6.44 2.50 11.67
CA MET A 81 -5.25 2.96 12.40
C MET A 81 -4.82 1.93 13.46
N LEU A 82 -5.78 1.37 14.22
CA LEU A 82 -5.48 0.32 15.20
C LEU A 82 -4.90 -0.94 14.54
N ASP A 83 -5.45 -1.37 13.40
CA ASP A 83 -4.93 -2.52 12.67
C ASP A 83 -3.50 -2.33 12.20
N LYS A 84 -3.15 -1.12 11.71
CA LYS A 84 -1.77 -0.82 11.34
C LYS A 84 -0.83 -1.01 12.52
N ILE A 85 -1.20 -0.51 13.70
CA ILE A 85 -0.40 -0.68 14.91
C ILE A 85 -0.30 -2.16 15.32
N ARG A 86 -1.42 -2.89 15.33
CA ARG A 86 -1.45 -4.33 15.68
C ARG A 86 -0.62 -5.17 14.71
N LEU A 87 -0.77 -4.96 13.40
CA LEU A 87 0.02 -5.64 12.37
C LEU A 87 1.50 -5.31 12.48
N HIS A 88 1.83 -4.05 12.77
CA HIS A 88 3.22 -3.63 12.99
C HIS A 88 3.82 -4.31 14.22
N GLY A 89 3.07 -4.38 15.33
CA GLY A 89 3.48 -5.09 16.54
C GLY A 89 3.76 -6.58 16.34
N ARG A 90 3.11 -7.22 15.35
CA ARG A 90 3.35 -8.62 14.97
C ARG A 90 4.39 -8.82 13.86
N GLY A 91 4.96 -7.75 13.29
CA GLY A 91 5.87 -7.84 12.13
C GLY A 91 5.18 -8.29 10.84
N GLU A 92 3.86 -8.09 10.76
CA GLU A 92 3.02 -8.50 9.61
C GLU A 92 2.67 -7.32 8.70
N LEU A 93 2.84 -6.07 9.17
CA LEU A 93 2.56 -4.88 8.37
C LEU A 93 3.61 -4.71 7.27
N HIS A 94 3.16 -4.52 6.03
CA HIS A 94 4.03 -4.26 4.89
C HIS A 94 4.91 -3.01 5.08
N GLU A 95 6.14 -3.05 4.57
CA GLU A 95 7.17 -2.02 4.79
C GLU A 95 6.76 -0.62 4.28
N ASP A 96 5.93 -0.57 3.23
CA ASP A 96 5.43 0.70 2.66
C ASP A 96 4.64 1.56 3.66
N TYR A 97 4.08 0.95 4.71
CA TYR A 97 3.35 1.69 5.74
C TYR A 97 4.27 2.27 6.81
N HIS A 98 5.46 1.70 7.04
CA HIS A 98 6.26 1.94 8.25
C HIS A 98 6.68 3.40 8.40
N LYS A 99 7.11 4.04 7.30
CA LYS A 99 7.54 5.46 7.29
C LYS A 99 6.42 6.44 7.61
N ASN A 100 5.17 6.01 7.51
CA ASN A 100 3.98 6.85 7.63
C ASN A 100 3.17 6.56 8.89
N LEU A 101 3.65 5.70 9.79
CA LEU A 101 2.95 5.38 11.03
C LEU A 101 3.02 6.58 11.98
N GLY A 102 1.85 7.10 12.36
CA GLY A 102 1.72 8.16 13.36
C GLY A 102 2.29 9.54 12.98
N THR A 103 2.81 9.72 11.78
CA THR A 103 3.46 10.98 11.42
C THR A 103 2.42 12.09 11.19
N PRO A 104 2.69 13.36 11.56
CA PRO A 104 1.67 14.41 11.59
C PRO A 104 1.00 14.70 10.24
N GLN A 105 1.70 14.46 9.12
CA GLN A 105 1.20 14.68 7.76
C GLN A 105 0.48 13.45 7.16
N THR A 106 0.08 12.49 7.99
CA THR A 106 -0.65 11.29 7.58
C THR A 106 -2.03 11.21 8.21
N LEU A 107 -2.85 10.27 7.76
CA LEU A 107 -4.19 10.06 8.31
C LEU A 107 -4.16 9.51 9.74
N ASP A 108 -3.12 8.77 10.11
CA ASP A 108 -2.91 8.37 11.52
C ASP A 108 -2.67 9.61 12.38
N GLY A 109 -1.75 10.49 11.95
CA GLY A 109 -1.48 11.75 12.64
C GLY A 109 -2.71 12.66 12.71
N ALA A 110 -3.50 12.76 11.63
CA ALA A 110 -4.74 13.53 11.62
C ALA A 110 -5.78 12.96 12.60
N CYS A 111 -5.91 11.63 12.68
CA CYS A 111 -6.82 10.95 13.60
C CYS A 111 -6.42 11.17 15.06
N CYS A 112 -5.14 10.96 15.37
CA CYS A 112 -4.55 11.25 16.69
C CYS A 112 -4.74 12.72 17.09
N ASN A 113 -4.49 13.66 16.18
CA ASN A 113 -4.68 15.09 16.43
C ASN A 113 -6.16 15.45 16.68
N PHE A 114 -7.09 14.85 15.93
CA PHE A 114 -8.53 15.06 16.13
C PHE A 114 -9.01 14.58 17.52
N LEU A 115 -8.46 13.46 17.99
CA LEU A 115 -8.69 12.89 19.32
C LEU A 115 -7.82 13.53 20.42
N ARG A 116 -6.85 14.38 20.06
CA ARG A 116 -5.85 14.98 20.96
C ARG A 116 -5.05 13.95 21.77
N VAL A 117 -4.68 12.85 21.11
CA VAL A 117 -3.93 11.74 21.71
C VAL A 117 -2.56 11.65 21.02
N ASN A 118 -1.50 11.42 21.80
CA ASN A 118 -0.19 11.10 21.24
C ASN A 118 -0.19 9.70 20.62
N TYR A 119 0.39 9.56 19.43
CA TYR A 119 0.41 8.28 18.71
C TYR A 119 1.18 7.18 19.46
N ASP A 120 2.30 7.52 20.09
CA ASP A 120 3.14 6.56 20.81
C ASP A 120 2.40 6.04 22.06
N ASP A 121 1.74 6.92 22.81
CA ASP A 121 0.91 6.53 23.96
C ASP A 121 -0.24 5.62 23.53
N LEU A 122 -0.93 5.96 22.42
CA LEU A 122 -1.97 5.10 21.85
C LEU A 122 -1.42 3.74 21.45
N ARG A 123 -0.25 3.72 20.80
CA ARG A 123 0.40 2.47 20.39
C ARG A 123 0.72 1.60 21.60
N GLU A 124 1.33 2.17 22.64
CA GLU A 124 1.65 1.45 23.88
C GLU A 124 0.39 0.90 24.53
N ARG A 125 -0.68 1.71 24.65
CA ARG A 125 -1.96 1.27 25.20
C ARG A 125 -2.57 0.14 24.38
N LEU A 126 -2.58 0.26 23.06
CA LEU A 126 -3.17 -0.72 22.16
C LEU A 126 -2.45 -2.07 22.22
N LEU A 127 -1.13 -2.07 22.37
CA LEU A 127 -0.33 -3.29 22.46
C LEU A 127 -0.54 -4.09 23.75
N GLN A 128 -1.17 -3.49 24.77
CA GLN A 128 -1.64 -4.20 25.97
C GLN A 128 -2.90 -5.05 25.69
N GLY A 129 -3.52 -4.90 24.51
CA GLY A 129 -4.75 -5.59 24.12
C GLY A 129 -6.02 -4.76 24.34
N GLY A 130 -7.15 -5.34 23.96
CA GLY A 130 -8.48 -4.73 24.02
C GLY A 130 -9.17 -4.62 22.66
N THR A 131 -10.49 -4.47 22.71
CA THR A 131 -11.34 -4.24 21.52
C THR A 131 -11.16 -2.82 20.99
N ASP A 132 -11.66 -2.54 19.79
CA ASP A 132 -11.56 -1.20 19.22
C ASP A 132 -12.36 -0.18 20.04
N GLU A 133 -13.50 -0.58 20.57
CA GLU A 133 -14.37 0.25 21.41
C GLU A 133 -13.67 0.61 22.72
N GLU A 134 -12.99 -0.35 23.36
CA GLU A 134 -12.23 -0.11 24.59
C GLU A 134 -11.06 0.86 24.36
N ILE A 135 -10.40 0.75 23.21
CA ILE A 135 -9.28 1.64 22.87
C ILE A 135 -9.79 3.03 22.50
N LEU A 136 -10.92 3.12 21.80
CA LEU A 136 -11.55 4.39 21.47
C LEU A 136 -12.02 5.13 22.73
N GLU A 137 -12.64 4.40 23.67
CA GLU A 137 -13.04 4.95 24.96
C GLU A 137 -11.82 5.46 25.75
N TRP A 138 -10.71 4.72 25.73
CA TRP A 138 -9.46 5.19 26.32
C TRP A 138 -8.95 6.49 25.66
N CYS A 139 -9.06 6.63 24.33
CA CYS A 139 -8.72 7.87 23.63
C CYS A 139 -9.58 9.06 24.09
N PHE A 140 -10.87 8.82 24.36
CA PHE A 140 -11.78 9.86 24.85
C PHE A 140 -11.38 10.35 26.24
N GLN A 141 -10.99 9.43 27.12
CA GLN A 141 -10.53 9.73 28.48
C GLN A 141 -9.16 10.41 28.50
N SER A 142 -8.25 10.00 27.62
CA SER A 142 -6.87 10.48 27.60
C SER A 142 -6.67 11.76 26.78
N GLY A 143 -7.64 12.11 25.92
CA GLY A 143 -7.55 13.27 25.04
C GLY A 143 -8.87 14.01 24.94
N ARG A 144 -9.66 13.68 23.92
CA ARG A 144 -10.92 14.36 23.61
C ARG A 144 -11.98 13.35 23.22
N GLN A 145 -13.17 13.52 23.81
CA GLN A 145 -14.39 12.87 23.36
C GLN A 145 -15.12 13.74 22.32
N PRO A 146 -15.19 13.31 21.04
CA PRO A 146 -15.98 14.00 20.03
C PRO A 146 -17.48 13.81 20.30
N ASN A 147 -18.28 14.87 20.08
CA ASN A 147 -19.73 14.73 20.03
C ASN A 147 -20.23 14.30 18.63
N GLU A 148 -21.54 14.15 18.46
CA GLU A 148 -22.14 13.76 17.17
C GLU A 148 -21.78 14.71 16.02
N GLY A 149 -21.76 16.03 16.27
CA GLY A 149 -21.39 17.03 15.28
C GLY A 149 -19.92 16.93 14.88
N ASP A 150 -19.05 16.65 15.84
CA ASP A 150 -17.63 16.41 15.59
C ASP A 150 -17.42 15.17 14.72
N LEU A 151 -18.09 14.06 15.03
CA LEU A 151 -18.03 12.83 14.24
C LEU A 151 -18.59 13.03 12.84
N PHE A 152 -19.67 13.81 12.70
CA PHE A 152 -20.22 14.18 11.40
C PHE A 152 -19.17 14.92 10.54
N VAL A 153 -18.50 15.93 11.10
CA VAL A 153 -17.45 16.68 10.39
C VAL A 153 -16.26 15.78 10.05
N TRP A 154 -15.80 14.96 11.00
CA TRP A 154 -14.70 14.02 10.77
C TRP A 154 -15.01 13.03 9.65
N ASN A 155 -16.18 12.39 9.68
CA ASN A 155 -16.58 11.43 8.67
C ASN A 155 -16.81 12.09 7.31
N ALA A 156 -17.34 13.32 7.28
CA ALA A 156 -17.48 14.10 6.04
C ALA A 156 -16.12 14.46 5.42
N PHE A 157 -15.13 14.79 6.26
CA PHE A 157 -13.75 15.00 5.83
C PHE A 157 -13.14 13.71 5.27
N MET A 158 -13.20 12.61 6.03
CA MET A 158 -12.62 11.33 5.61
C MET A 158 -13.25 10.78 4.33
N SER A 159 -14.57 10.82 4.21
CA SER A 159 -15.31 10.30 3.04
C SER A 159 -15.06 11.08 1.74
N LYS A 160 -14.47 12.28 1.82
CA LYS A 160 -14.18 13.15 0.67
C LYS A 160 -12.70 13.49 0.56
N LEU A 161 -11.84 12.77 1.27
CA LEU A 161 -10.42 13.05 1.33
C LEU A 161 -9.78 13.00 -0.06
N GLY A 162 -9.09 14.07 -0.45
CA GLY A 162 -8.55 14.26 -1.80
C GLY A 162 -9.48 15.02 -2.75
N TRP A 163 -10.74 15.25 -2.38
CA TRP A 163 -11.69 15.99 -3.19
C TRP A 163 -11.74 17.46 -2.78
N ARG A 164 -11.11 18.32 -3.60
CA ARG A 164 -11.01 19.78 -3.38
C ARG A 164 -10.36 20.17 -2.04
N ASP A 165 -9.50 19.32 -1.51
CA ASP A 165 -8.72 19.58 -0.30
C ASP A 165 -7.20 19.53 -0.58
N SER A 166 -6.40 19.64 0.48
CA SER A 166 -4.93 19.58 0.41
C SER A 166 -4.37 18.24 -0.08
N PHE A 167 -5.15 17.15 0.02
CA PHE A 167 -4.74 15.81 -0.42
C PHE A 167 -5.00 15.56 -1.90
N LYS A 168 -5.69 16.47 -2.62
CA LYS A 168 -5.94 16.33 -4.07
C LYS A 168 -4.65 16.03 -4.85
N SER A 169 -3.57 16.76 -4.57
CA SER A 169 -2.30 16.57 -5.28
C SER A 169 -1.69 15.19 -5.03
N VAL A 170 -1.92 14.61 -3.84
CA VAL A 170 -1.47 13.25 -3.49
C VAL A 170 -2.29 12.22 -4.25
N LEU A 171 -3.62 12.40 -4.32
CA LEU A 171 -4.51 11.51 -5.06
C LEU A 171 -4.12 11.44 -6.54
N GLU A 172 -3.98 12.58 -7.20
CA GLU A 172 -3.62 12.65 -8.63
C GLU A 172 -2.24 12.02 -8.91
N LYS A 173 -1.25 12.31 -8.06
CA LYS A 173 0.09 11.70 -8.18
C LYS A 173 0.03 10.18 -8.07
N ARG A 174 -0.74 9.65 -7.12
CA ARG A 174 -0.88 8.20 -6.94
C ARG A 174 -1.67 7.56 -8.08
N LYS A 175 -2.79 8.15 -8.52
CA LYS A 175 -3.53 7.66 -9.69
C LYS A 175 -2.65 7.56 -10.93
N LYS A 176 -1.81 8.57 -11.18
CA LYS A 176 -0.82 8.55 -12.25
C LYS A 176 0.22 7.44 -12.06
N LYS A 177 0.75 7.25 -10.85
CA LYS A 177 1.71 6.18 -10.53
C LYS A 177 1.13 4.78 -10.79
N TYR A 178 -0.15 4.57 -10.48
CA TYR A 178 -0.84 3.31 -10.70
C TYR A 178 -1.40 3.14 -12.13
N GLY A 179 -1.23 4.12 -13.02
CA GLY A 179 -1.73 4.05 -14.39
C GLY A 179 -3.26 4.11 -14.51
N ILE A 180 -3.94 4.72 -13.53
CA ILE A 180 -5.42 4.83 -13.44
C ILE A 180 -5.89 6.29 -13.43
N ALA A 181 -5.14 7.19 -14.06
CA ALA A 181 -5.43 8.63 -14.06
C ALA A 181 -6.80 8.96 -14.68
N ASP A 182 -7.26 8.14 -15.62
CA ASP A 182 -8.52 8.26 -16.36
C ASP A 182 -9.74 7.63 -15.65
N ARG A 183 -9.53 6.84 -14.59
CA ARG A 183 -10.63 6.26 -13.78
C ARG A 183 -11.42 7.36 -13.08
N THR A 184 -12.71 7.49 -13.41
CA THR A 184 -13.61 8.51 -12.86
C THR A 184 -14.41 8.05 -11.65
N ASP A 185 -14.43 6.75 -11.38
CA ASP A 185 -15.02 6.12 -10.20
C ASP A 185 -14.13 6.22 -8.95
N ILE A 186 -12.82 6.39 -9.13
CA ILE A 186 -11.87 6.63 -8.02
C ILE A 186 -11.76 8.13 -7.75
N LEU A 187 -12.59 8.60 -6.82
CA LEU A 187 -12.77 10.02 -6.52
C LEU A 187 -11.98 10.50 -5.29
N THR A 188 -11.67 9.60 -4.37
CA THR A 188 -11.04 9.93 -3.09
C THR A 188 -9.79 9.09 -2.82
N ILE A 189 -8.98 9.53 -1.85
CA ILE A 189 -7.87 8.74 -1.30
C ILE A 189 -8.40 7.43 -0.70
N ILE A 190 -9.60 7.44 -0.13
CA ILE A 190 -10.21 6.25 0.47
C ILE A 190 -10.54 5.21 -0.59
N ASP A 191 -11.13 5.63 -1.71
CA ASP A 191 -11.40 4.74 -2.86
C ASP A 191 -10.10 4.19 -3.45
N LEU A 192 -9.06 5.02 -3.50
CA LEU A 192 -7.76 4.57 -3.99
C LEU A 192 -7.13 3.51 -3.07
N ILE A 193 -7.22 3.69 -1.75
CA ILE A 193 -6.68 2.71 -0.79
C ILE A 193 -7.41 1.38 -0.91
N ASP A 194 -8.75 1.40 -0.94
CA ASP A 194 -9.51 0.16 -1.07
C ASP A 194 -9.20 -0.56 -2.39
N LEU A 195 -9.03 0.17 -3.50
CA LEU A 195 -8.63 -0.40 -4.78
C LEU A 195 -7.22 -1.04 -4.71
N ASP A 196 -6.25 -0.33 -4.14
CA ASP A 196 -4.85 -0.80 -3.98
C ASP A 196 -4.78 -2.06 -3.11
N GLU A 197 -5.69 -2.20 -2.14
CA GLU A 197 -5.79 -3.34 -1.24
C GLU A 197 -6.75 -4.43 -1.78
N GLY A 198 -7.15 -4.35 -3.05
CA GLY A 198 -7.96 -5.36 -3.74
C GLY A 198 -9.44 -5.41 -3.32
N ARG A 199 -9.94 -4.37 -2.64
CA ARG A 199 -11.36 -4.22 -2.31
C ARG A 199 -12.11 -3.52 -3.44
N LYS A 200 -13.44 -3.72 -3.46
CA LYS A 200 -14.31 -2.95 -4.35
C LYS A 200 -14.43 -1.53 -3.79
N SER A 201 -14.03 -0.55 -4.59
CA SER A 201 -14.19 0.87 -4.28
C SER A 201 -15.46 1.43 -4.86
#